data_AF-A0A2T4YZT5-F1
#
_entry.id   AF-A0A2T4YZT5-F1
#
_cell.length_a   1.000
_cell.length_b   1.000
_cell.length_c   1.000
_cell.angle_alpha   90.00
_cell.angle_beta   90.00
_cell.angle_gamma   90.00
#
_symmetry.space_group_name_H-M   'P 1'
#
loop_
_entity.id
_entity.type
_entity.pdbx_description
1 polymer ?
#
loop_
_entity_poly.entity_id
_entity_poly.type
_entity_poly.pdbx_seq_one_letter_code
_entity_poly.pdbx_strand_id
1 'polypeptide(L)'
;MKEETTPAAKAVVIARRMAMRAAQATTAKVASAMAPVLLKFIGYALLALLIVLLIFGLFYVLVGTFTAIMGGAYEPNERGAGGTIQSVPYAEYINEAAIKHGVSPSLIAAVIRQESNFEKLAQNPQSSASGLMQLMPATAEEIGVEDVFDPRQNILGGTKYLAMMLDRYDGDEKLALAAYNAGPGNVDKALAAGGDGIPNFRETQAYVPNVLSYKNQYDGMVEEDQLVIGDRVAGGSGDQYPYKEANTSGVDPWGFYIRQCTSFVAWRLNDAGIEFHNTMRGGRFSNAENWDDNARELGVKVNNKPAVGAVAQWDAGAFGHSNLGHVAYVVEVDGDRITIEEYNYEPYSFSKRSIPASQVSNFIHFR
;
A
#
# COMPACT_ATOMS: atom_id res chain seq x y z
N MET A 1 49.23 86.11 -5.27
CA MET A 1 49.50 85.66 -3.89
C MET A 1 49.49 84.14 -3.88
N LYS A 2 50.68 83.52 -3.87
CA LYS A 2 50.82 82.08 -3.62
C LYS A 2 50.96 81.94 -2.10
N GLU A 3 50.01 81.27 -1.44
CA GLU A 3 50.15 80.93 -0.03
C GLU A 3 51.39 80.05 0.16
N GLU A 4 52.46 80.65 0.66
CA GLU A 4 53.62 79.92 1.15
C GLU A 4 53.22 79.14 2.39
N THR A 5 52.90 77.86 2.17
CA THR A 5 52.73 76.90 3.27
C THR A 5 54.01 76.84 4.10
N THR A 6 53.89 77.19 5.38
CA THR A 6 55.00 77.21 6.34
C THR A 6 55.67 75.83 6.42
N PRO A 7 56.98 75.75 6.74
CA PRO A 7 57.69 74.48 6.88
C PRO A 7 56.97 73.47 7.80
N ALA A 8 56.31 73.96 8.85
CA ALA A 8 55.49 73.15 9.75
C ALA A 8 54.27 72.51 9.04
N ALA A 9 53.55 73.25 8.20
CA ALA A 9 52.41 72.72 7.45
C ALA A 9 52.83 71.64 6.44
N LYS A 10 53.98 71.82 5.77
CA LYS A 10 54.56 70.79 4.88
C LYS A 10 54.96 69.53 5.65
N ALA A 11 55.55 69.67 6.84
CA ALA A 11 55.93 68.55 7.69
C ALA A 11 54.70 67.72 8.15
N VAL A 12 53.59 68.38 8.52
CA VAL A 12 52.34 67.70 8.93
C VAL A 12 51.73 66.90 7.77
N VAL A 13 51.73 67.44 6.55
CA VAL A 13 51.23 66.74 5.36
C VAL A 13 52.11 65.53 5.03
N ILE A 14 53.43 65.65 5.16
CA ILE A 14 54.36 64.54 4.96
C ILE A 14 54.14 63.45 6.01
N ALA A 15 54.01 63.82 7.29
CA ALA A 15 53.76 62.87 8.38
C ALA A 15 52.42 62.12 8.19
N ARG A 16 51.34 62.81 7.79
CA ARG A 16 50.06 62.17 7.44
C ARG A 16 50.19 61.20 6.28
N ARG A 17 50.93 61.56 5.22
CA ARG A 17 51.17 60.67 4.08
C ARG A 17 51.99 59.44 4.47
N MET A 18 52.99 59.61 5.34
CA MET A 18 53.78 58.49 5.86
C MET A 18 52.93 57.55 6.73
N ALA A 19 52.10 58.10 7.62
CA ALA A 19 51.18 57.30 8.45
C ALA A 19 50.14 56.53 7.60
N MET A 20 49.56 57.16 6.58
CA MET A 20 48.64 56.48 5.66
C MET A 20 49.33 55.37 4.86
N ARG A 21 50.55 55.61 4.37
CA ARG A 21 51.35 54.57 3.69
C ARG A 21 51.69 53.40 4.62
N ALA A 22 52.03 53.68 5.87
CA ALA A 22 52.28 52.64 6.87
C ALA A 22 51.01 51.81 7.16
N ALA A 23 49.85 52.45 7.31
CA ALA A 23 48.58 51.74 7.50
C ALA A 23 48.18 50.88 6.28
N GLN A 24 48.37 51.40 5.06
CA GLN A 24 48.17 50.64 3.81
C GLN A 24 49.15 49.47 3.67
N ALA A 25 50.41 49.65 4.06
CA ALA A 25 51.39 48.56 4.05
C ALA A 25 51.04 47.45 5.06
N THR A 26 50.58 47.82 6.26
CA THR A 26 50.14 46.85 7.28
C THR A 26 48.92 46.06 6.81
N THR A 27 47.91 46.73 6.25
CA THR A 27 46.70 46.07 5.71
C THR A 27 47.01 45.17 4.52
N ALA A 28 47.87 45.61 3.59
CA ALA A 28 48.33 44.78 2.47
C ALA A 28 49.10 43.53 2.95
N LYS A 29 49.93 43.67 4.00
CA LYS A 29 50.68 42.55 4.58
C LYS A 29 49.75 41.53 5.23
N VAL A 30 48.73 41.97 5.97
CA VAL A 30 47.70 41.09 6.54
C VAL A 30 46.91 40.39 5.43
N ALA A 31 46.46 41.12 4.40
CA ALA A 31 45.74 40.54 3.27
C ALA A 31 46.58 39.47 2.53
N SER A 32 47.87 39.74 2.30
CA SER A 32 48.79 38.79 1.66
C SER A 32 49.03 37.53 2.49
N ALA A 33 49.00 37.65 3.83
CA ALA A 33 49.17 36.51 4.73
C ALA A 33 47.88 35.68 4.88
N MET A 34 46.70 36.31 4.79
CA MET A 34 45.41 35.63 4.93
C MET A 34 44.90 35.01 3.63
N ALA A 35 45.27 35.54 2.47
CA ALA A 35 44.89 35.00 1.16
C ALA A 35 45.16 33.47 1.01
N PRO A 36 46.35 32.93 1.31
CA PRO A 36 46.60 31.49 1.19
C PRO A 36 45.81 30.65 2.21
N VAL A 37 45.47 31.22 3.37
CA VAL A 37 44.67 30.55 4.40
C VAL A 37 43.21 30.46 3.95
N LEU A 38 42.66 31.57 3.45
CA LEU A 38 41.28 31.62 2.92
C LEU A 38 41.11 30.67 1.73
N LEU A 39 42.11 30.60 0.84
CA LEU A 39 42.08 29.71 -0.32
C LEU A 39 42.05 28.23 0.10
N LYS A 40 42.75 27.86 1.18
CA LYS A 40 42.68 26.51 1.77
C LYS A 40 41.29 26.21 2.34
N PHE A 41 40.68 27.14 3.08
CA PHE A 41 39.33 26.96 3.62
C PHE A 41 38.27 26.79 2.53
N ILE A 42 38.36 27.58 1.45
CA ILE A 42 37.48 27.42 0.27
C ILE A 42 37.71 26.05 -0.37
N GLY A 43 38.98 25.63 -0.52
CA GLY A 43 39.32 24.30 -1.01
C GLY A 43 38.72 23.17 -0.16
N TYR A 44 38.80 23.26 1.16
CA TYR A 44 38.21 22.26 2.07
C TYR A 44 36.67 22.26 2.00
N ALA A 45 36.04 23.43 1.91
CA ALA A 45 34.59 23.53 1.77
C ALA A 45 34.08 22.93 0.46
N LEU A 46 34.79 23.18 -0.65
CA LEU A 46 34.48 22.58 -1.95
C LEU A 46 34.72 21.07 -1.95
N LEU A 47 35.79 20.59 -1.30
CA LEU A 47 36.05 19.16 -1.16
C LEU A 47 34.99 18.46 -0.31
N ALA A 48 34.56 19.07 0.82
CA ALA A 48 33.49 18.55 1.65
C ALA A 48 32.16 18.49 0.90
N LEU A 49 31.83 19.54 0.13
CA LEU A 49 30.64 19.56 -0.73
C LEU A 49 30.69 18.46 -1.80
N LEU A 50 31.85 18.27 -2.44
CA LEU A 50 32.05 17.19 -3.41
C LEU A 50 31.84 15.81 -2.77
N ILE A 51 32.38 15.58 -1.57
CA ILE A 51 32.20 14.32 -0.83
C ILE A 51 30.72 14.09 -0.49
N VAL A 52 30.01 15.11 -0.03
CA VAL A 52 28.56 15.02 0.23
C VAL A 52 27.80 14.68 -1.06
N LEU A 53 28.10 15.36 -2.17
CA LEU A 53 27.47 15.08 -3.46
C LEU A 53 27.80 13.67 -3.99
N LEU A 54 29.00 13.16 -3.73
CA LEU A 54 29.38 11.79 -4.06
C LEU A 54 28.68 10.76 -3.17
N ILE A 55 28.53 11.02 -1.87
CA ILE A 55 27.78 10.15 -0.95
C ILE A 55 26.29 10.12 -1.34
N PHE A 56 25.68 11.28 -1.60
CA PHE A 56 24.29 11.35 -2.05
C PHE A 56 24.11 10.76 -3.44
N GLY A 57 25.03 11.01 -4.38
CA GLY A 57 25.02 10.39 -5.70
C GLY A 57 25.14 8.88 -5.63
N LEU A 58 26.07 8.36 -4.82
CA LEU A 58 26.23 6.93 -4.58
C LEU A 58 25.01 6.33 -3.86
N PHE A 59 24.40 7.05 -2.93
CA PHE A 59 23.15 6.66 -2.27
C PHE A 59 22.00 6.59 -3.28
N TYR A 60 21.85 7.56 -4.18
CA TYR A 60 20.84 7.53 -5.24
C TYR A 60 21.09 6.45 -6.29
N VAL A 61 22.34 6.16 -6.63
CA VAL A 61 22.70 5.03 -7.48
C VAL A 61 22.41 3.71 -6.76
N LEU A 62 22.78 3.57 -5.49
CA LEU A 62 22.50 2.37 -4.70
C LEU A 62 21.00 2.14 -4.51
N VAL A 63 20.23 3.16 -4.12
CA VAL A 63 18.76 3.08 -4.00
C VAL A 63 18.12 2.85 -5.37
N GLY A 64 18.57 3.54 -6.42
CA GLY A 64 18.08 3.34 -7.79
C GLY A 64 18.36 1.94 -8.33
N THR A 65 19.56 1.41 -8.09
CA THR A 65 19.91 0.02 -8.42
C THR A 65 19.23 -0.97 -7.49
N PHE A 66 18.98 -0.66 -6.22
CA PHE A 66 18.18 -1.51 -5.32
C PHE A 66 16.73 -1.58 -5.81
N THR A 67 16.18 -0.48 -6.30
CA THR A 67 14.84 -0.42 -6.91
C THR A 67 14.80 -1.12 -8.28
N ALA A 68 15.89 -1.09 -9.06
CA ALA A 68 15.96 -1.76 -10.36
C ALA A 68 16.36 -3.25 -10.28
N ILE A 69 17.07 -3.67 -9.23
CA ILE A 69 17.43 -5.06 -8.93
C ILE A 69 16.27 -5.76 -8.21
N MET A 70 15.47 -5.04 -7.42
CA MET A 70 14.20 -5.54 -6.85
C MET A 70 13.00 -5.31 -7.78
N GLY A 71 13.10 -4.40 -8.76
CA GLY A 71 12.06 -4.08 -9.75
C GLY A 71 12.31 -4.70 -11.13
N GLY A 72 13.42 -5.42 -11.29
CA GLY A 72 13.68 -6.28 -12.44
C GLY A 72 12.95 -7.60 -12.24
N ALA A 73 11.72 -7.68 -12.77
CA ALA A 73 10.86 -8.85 -12.71
C ALA A 73 10.44 -9.28 -11.29
N TYR A 74 9.80 -8.38 -10.54
CA TYR A 74 8.56 -8.83 -9.89
C TYR A 74 7.47 -8.80 -10.96
N GLU A 75 7.54 -9.74 -11.89
CA GLU A 75 6.30 -10.26 -12.44
C GLU A 75 5.61 -10.89 -11.23
N PRO A 76 4.39 -10.46 -10.87
CA PRO A 76 3.66 -11.17 -9.84
C PRO A 76 3.51 -12.60 -10.36
N ASN A 77 4.33 -13.52 -9.85
CA ASN A 77 4.00 -14.93 -9.92
C ASN A 77 2.55 -14.99 -9.45
N GLU A 78 1.69 -15.61 -10.26
CA GLU A 78 0.30 -15.92 -9.96
C GLU A 78 0.25 -16.83 -8.72
N ARG A 79 0.59 -16.27 -7.55
CA ARG A 79 0.66 -16.96 -6.27
C ARG A 79 -0.78 -17.17 -5.81
N GLY A 80 -1.41 -18.22 -6.32
CA GLY A 80 -2.52 -18.94 -5.70
C GLY A 80 -3.79 -18.18 -5.30
N ALA A 81 -3.86 -16.86 -5.50
CA ALA A 81 -5.06 -16.04 -5.29
C ALA A 81 -6.03 -16.12 -6.49
N GLY A 82 -5.77 -17.03 -7.43
CA GLY A 82 -6.71 -17.38 -8.49
C GLY A 82 -7.87 -18.15 -7.88
N GLY A 83 -8.96 -17.45 -7.56
CA GLY A 83 -10.23 -18.05 -7.18
C GLY A 83 -10.60 -17.94 -5.71
N THR A 84 -11.86 -18.27 -5.42
CA THR A 84 -12.44 -18.24 -4.08
C THR A 84 -12.92 -19.62 -3.66
N ILE A 85 -12.81 -19.94 -2.37
CA ILE A 85 -13.34 -21.18 -1.81
C ILE A 85 -14.71 -20.88 -1.16
N GLN A 86 -15.77 -21.56 -1.57
CA GLN A 86 -17.14 -21.27 -1.10
C GLN A 86 -17.72 -22.34 -0.17
N SER A 87 -17.30 -23.60 -0.31
CA SER A 87 -17.92 -24.76 0.36
C SER A 87 -17.20 -25.21 1.64
N VAL A 88 -16.56 -24.30 2.36
CA VAL A 88 -15.85 -24.57 3.63
C VAL A 88 -16.29 -23.62 4.75
N PRO A 89 -16.23 -24.02 6.03
CA PRO A 89 -16.49 -23.11 7.13
C PRO A 89 -15.55 -21.90 7.08
N TYR A 90 -16.09 -20.72 7.38
CA TYR A 90 -15.35 -19.45 7.37
C TYR A 90 -14.75 -19.08 6.00
N ALA A 91 -15.31 -19.60 4.90
CA ALA A 91 -14.96 -19.24 3.52
C ALA A 91 -14.77 -17.72 3.32
N GLU A 92 -15.66 -16.90 3.89
CA GLU A 92 -15.54 -15.43 3.82
C GLU A 92 -14.20 -14.91 4.36
N TYR A 93 -13.78 -15.34 5.56
CA TYR A 93 -12.53 -14.89 6.19
C TYR A 93 -11.31 -15.55 5.56
N ILE A 94 -11.46 -16.79 5.06
CA ILE A 94 -10.41 -17.49 4.32
C ILE A 94 -10.11 -16.77 3.01
N ASN A 95 -11.13 -16.41 2.24
CA ASN A 95 -10.97 -15.66 0.99
C ASN A 95 -10.46 -14.24 1.25
N GLU A 96 -10.97 -13.57 2.29
CA GLU A 96 -10.45 -12.27 2.70
C GLU A 96 -8.94 -12.34 3.03
N ALA A 97 -8.54 -13.32 3.84
CA ALA A 97 -7.15 -13.50 4.21
C ALA A 97 -6.28 -13.91 3.00
N ALA A 98 -6.79 -14.75 2.10
CA ALA A 98 -6.14 -15.14 0.86
C ALA A 98 -5.79 -13.94 0.00
N ILE A 99 -6.77 -13.06 -0.27
CA ILE A 99 -6.59 -11.83 -1.04
C ILE A 99 -5.60 -10.90 -0.35
N LYS A 100 -5.78 -10.69 0.96
CA LYS A 100 -4.97 -9.73 1.73
C LYS A 100 -3.51 -10.11 1.82
N HIS A 101 -3.20 -11.41 1.85
CA HIS A 101 -1.86 -11.92 2.13
C HIS A 101 -1.22 -12.67 0.96
N GLY A 102 -1.92 -12.80 -0.17
CA GLY A 102 -1.40 -13.50 -1.36
C GLY A 102 -1.14 -14.99 -1.11
N VAL A 103 -1.98 -15.63 -0.30
CA VAL A 103 -1.89 -17.06 0.03
C VAL A 103 -3.11 -17.78 -0.54
N SER A 104 -2.94 -18.95 -1.12
CA SER A 104 -4.08 -19.69 -1.68
C SER A 104 -5.17 -19.96 -0.62
N PRO A 105 -6.46 -19.72 -0.93
CA PRO A 105 -7.55 -20.04 -0.01
C PRO A 105 -7.60 -21.54 0.32
N SER A 106 -7.19 -22.42 -0.61
CA SER A 106 -7.10 -23.86 -0.34
C SER A 106 -6.02 -24.21 0.69
N LEU A 107 -4.89 -23.50 0.67
CA LEU A 107 -3.80 -23.70 1.62
C LEU A 107 -4.20 -23.20 3.01
N ILE A 108 -4.87 -22.05 3.10
CA ILE A 108 -5.41 -21.53 4.37
C ILE A 108 -6.43 -22.50 4.96
N ALA A 109 -7.41 -22.95 4.16
CA ALA A 109 -8.40 -23.93 4.59
C ALA A 109 -7.77 -25.25 5.05
N ALA A 110 -6.70 -25.71 4.38
CA ALA A 110 -5.96 -26.90 4.74
C ALA A 110 -5.23 -26.77 6.09
N VAL A 111 -4.61 -25.61 6.36
CA VAL A 111 -4.00 -25.31 7.65
C VAL A 111 -5.05 -25.29 8.75
N ILE A 112 -6.17 -24.56 8.57
CA ILE A 112 -7.26 -24.53 9.56
C ILE A 112 -7.79 -25.93 9.86
N ARG A 113 -7.96 -26.76 8.82
CA ARG A 113 -8.39 -28.15 8.99
C ARG A 113 -7.43 -28.97 9.84
N GLN A 114 -6.14 -28.88 9.58
CA GLN A 114 -5.13 -29.62 10.32
C GLN A 114 -4.99 -29.12 11.77
N GLU A 115 -5.11 -27.81 11.98
CA GLU A 115 -4.90 -27.18 13.29
C GLU A 115 -6.07 -27.36 14.25
N SER A 116 -7.30 -27.13 13.78
CA SER A 116 -8.48 -27.10 14.64
C SER A 116 -9.66 -27.91 14.11
N ASN A 117 -9.56 -28.43 12.88
CA ASN A 117 -10.71 -28.97 12.16
C ASN A 117 -11.88 -27.97 12.10
N PHE A 118 -11.56 -26.68 11.91
CA PHE A 118 -12.51 -25.56 11.91
C PHE A 118 -13.24 -25.31 13.24
N GLU A 119 -12.72 -25.79 14.38
CA GLU A 119 -13.26 -25.48 15.70
C GLU A 119 -12.70 -24.15 16.21
N LYS A 120 -13.51 -23.09 16.20
CA LYS A 120 -13.06 -21.74 16.59
C LYS A 120 -12.64 -21.61 18.05
N LEU A 121 -13.13 -22.49 18.93
CA LEU A 121 -12.76 -22.49 20.34
C LEU A 121 -11.67 -23.53 20.67
N ALA A 122 -11.00 -24.08 19.65
CA ALA A 122 -9.93 -25.07 19.85
C ALA A 122 -8.78 -24.49 20.69
N GLN A 123 -8.31 -25.29 21.64
CA GLN A 123 -7.19 -24.94 22.51
C GLN A 123 -6.30 -26.16 22.68
N ASN A 124 -5.00 -25.98 22.53
CA ASN A 124 -4.00 -26.99 22.83
C ASN A 124 -3.49 -26.78 24.28
N PRO A 125 -3.78 -27.68 25.23
CA PRO A 125 -3.41 -27.48 26.62
C PRO A 125 -1.90 -27.62 26.87
N GLN A 126 -1.14 -28.24 25.98
CA GLN A 126 0.31 -28.40 26.11
C GLN A 126 1.08 -27.18 25.60
N SER A 127 0.66 -26.59 24.47
CA SER A 127 1.34 -25.44 23.86
C SER A 127 0.66 -24.10 24.10
N SER A 128 -0.60 -24.08 24.57
CA SER A 128 -1.48 -22.91 24.63
C SER A 128 -1.86 -22.31 23.27
N ALA A 129 -1.60 -23.03 22.18
CA ALA A 129 -2.08 -22.65 20.86
C ALA A 129 -3.62 -22.59 20.83
N SER A 130 -4.19 -21.57 20.18
CA SER A 130 -5.62 -21.27 20.30
C SER A 130 -6.28 -20.82 18.98
N GLY A 131 -7.56 -21.16 18.85
CA GLY A 131 -8.41 -20.76 17.72
C GLY A 131 -8.20 -21.58 16.46
N LEU A 132 -8.75 -21.09 15.35
CA LEU A 132 -8.86 -21.81 14.08
C LEU A 132 -7.52 -22.22 13.47
N MET A 133 -6.52 -21.35 13.53
CA MET A 133 -5.17 -21.56 13.01
C MET A 133 -4.14 -21.81 14.13
N GLN A 134 -4.61 -22.14 15.34
CA GLN A 134 -3.80 -22.52 16.51
C GLN A 134 -2.61 -21.57 16.75
N LEU A 135 -2.92 -20.28 16.94
CA LEU A 135 -1.90 -19.27 17.17
C LEU A 135 -1.33 -19.39 18.60
N MET A 136 0.00 -19.38 18.69
CA MET A 136 0.70 -19.25 19.97
C MET A 136 0.51 -17.83 20.52
N PRO A 137 0.40 -17.63 21.85
CA PRO A 137 0.17 -16.30 22.43
C PRO A 137 1.19 -15.23 21.97
N ALA A 138 2.48 -15.57 21.95
CA ALA A 138 3.54 -14.65 21.49
C ALA A 138 3.40 -14.31 20.00
N THR A 139 3.01 -15.27 19.17
CA THR A 139 2.79 -15.06 17.73
C THR A 139 1.55 -14.22 17.49
N ALA A 140 0.46 -14.44 18.24
CA ALA A 140 -0.75 -13.63 18.17
C ALA A 140 -0.46 -12.16 18.48
N GLU A 141 0.35 -11.89 19.52
CA GLU A 141 0.82 -10.54 19.85
C GLU A 141 1.64 -9.93 18.71
N GLU A 142 2.62 -10.66 18.17
CA GLU A 142 3.48 -10.19 17.08
C GLU A 142 2.68 -9.81 15.81
N ILE A 143 1.67 -10.60 15.47
CA ILE A 143 0.89 -10.39 14.24
C ILE A 143 -0.31 -9.45 14.45
N GLY A 144 -0.59 -9.03 15.68
CA GLY A 144 -1.61 -8.04 16.03
C GLY A 144 -3.02 -8.62 16.20
N VAL A 145 -3.14 -9.84 16.70
CA VAL A 145 -4.42 -10.49 17.04
C VAL A 145 -4.76 -10.21 18.50
N GLU A 146 -5.89 -9.54 18.73
CA GLU A 146 -6.35 -9.18 20.08
C GLU A 146 -7.21 -10.28 20.70
N ASP A 147 -8.07 -10.90 19.91
CA ASP A 147 -8.89 -12.05 20.31
C ASP A 147 -8.62 -13.26 19.42
N VAL A 148 -7.92 -14.25 19.96
CA VAL A 148 -7.59 -15.50 19.25
C VAL A 148 -8.80 -16.40 19.01
N PHE A 149 -9.95 -16.15 19.64
CA PHE A 149 -11.19 -16.90 19.41
C PHE A 149 -12.15 -16.18 18.46
N ASP A 150 -11.86 -14.94 18.07
CA ASP A 150 -12.54 -14.28 16.97
C ASP A 150 -12.12 -14.93 15.63
N PRO A 151 -13.03 -15.54 14.88
CA PRO A 151 -12.68 -16.27 13.66
C PRO A 151 -11.95 -15.41 12.62
N ARG A 152 -12.37 -14.16 12.45
CA ARG A 152 -11.79 -13.26 11.45
C ARG A 152 -10.38 -12.85 11.85
N GLN A 153 -10.17 -12.41 13.09
CA GLN A 153 -8.84 -12.05 13.59
C GLN A 153 -7.88 -13.24 13.54
N ASN A 154 -8.31 -14.41 13.98
CA ASN A 154 -7.47 -15.61 14.00
C ASN A 154 -7.06 -16.04 12.58
N ILE A 155 -8.00 -16.05 11.63
CA ILE A 155 -7.70 -16.42 10.23
C ILE A 155 -6.80 -15.39 9.55
N LEU A 156 -7.09 -14.09 9.67
CA LEU A 156 -6.24 -13.05 9.06
C LEU A 156 -4.84 -13.05 9.69
N GLY A 157 -4.75 -13.14 11.02
CA GLY A 157 -3.48 -13.20 11.73
C GLY A 157 -2.67 -14.44 11.37
N GLY A 158 -3.28 -15.63 11.43
CA GLY A 158 -2.59 -16.88 11.06
C GLY A 158 -2.16 -16.91 9.61
N THR A 159 -2.98 -16.39 8.70
CA THR A 159 -2.61 -16.28 7.28
C THR A 159 -1.45 -15.28 7.09
N LYS A 160 -1.44 -14.15 7.81
CA LYS A 160 -0.29 -13.23 7.82
C LYS A 160 0.98 -13.94 8.26
N TYR A 161 0.93 -14.75 9.32
CA TYR A 161 2.09 -15.51 9.78
C TYR A 161 2.52 -16.58 8.75
N LEU A 162 1.57 -17.27 8.12
CA LEU A 162 1.84 -18.23 7.06
C LEU A 162 2.49 -17.56 5.83
N ALA A 163 2.01 -16.38 5.43
CA ALA A 163 2.61 -15.59 4.35
C ALA A 163 4.05 -15.19 4.67
N MET A 164 4.34 -14.79 5.91
CA MET A 164 5.72 -14.52 6.35
C MET A 164 6.61 -15.76 6.22
N MET A 165 6.09 -16.96 6.50
CA MET A 165 6.86 -18.20 6.32
C MET A 165 7.06 -18.51 4.84
N LEU A 166 6.04 -18.35 4.00
CA LEU A 166 6.16 -18.51 2.56
C LEU A 166 7.22 -17.56 1.98
N ASP A 167 7.22 -16.29 2.38
CA ASP A 167 8.22 -15.32 1.92
C ASP A 167 9.63 -15.65 2.44
N ARG A 168 9.77 -16.14 3.68
CA ARG A 168 11.07 -16.53 4.24
C ARG A 168 11.72 -17.70 3.49
N TYR A 169 10.92 -18.63 2.98
CA TYR A 169 11.39 -19.84 2.30
C TYR A 169 11.09 -19.82 0.79
N ASP A 170 11.10 -18.64 0.17
CA ASP A 170 11.01 -18.45 -1.28
C ASP A 170 9.79 -19.11 -1.95
N GLY A 171 8.68 -19.21 -1.22
CA GLY A 171 7.43 -19.84 -1.65
C GLY A 171 7.41 -21.37 -1.54
N ASP A 172 8.42 -22.01 -0.96
CA ASP A 172 8.39 -23.45 -0.69
C ASP A 172 7.36 -23.76 0.40
N GLU A 173 6.18 -24.22 -0.02
CA GLU A 173 5.08 -24.57 0.87
C GLU A 173 5.48 -25.61 1.93
N LYS A 174 6.37 -26.56 1.61
CA LYS A 174 6.78 -27.59 2.59
C LYS A 174 7.58 -26.97 3.72
N LEU A 175 8.54 -26.11 3.38
CA LEU A 175 9.37 -25.41 4.37
C LEU A 175 8.53 -24.40 5.17
N ALA A 176 7.62 -23.69 4.50
CA ALA A 176 6.72 -22.75 5.17
C ALA A 176 5.79 -23.45 6.17
N LEU A 177 5.19 -24.59 5.79
CA LEU A 177 4.35 -25.40 6.68
C LEU A 177 5.15 -26.02 7.82
N ALA A 178 6.36 -26.51 7.55
CA ALA A 178 7.25 -27.00 8.59
C ALA A 178 7.61 -25.89 9.59
N ALA A 179 7.85 -24.67 9.11
CA ALA A 179 8.16 -23.53 9.96
C ALA A 179 6.93 -22.99 10.71
N TYR A 180 5.75 -23.08 10.12
CA TYR A 180 4.50 -22.74 10.79
C TYR A 180 4.28 -23.62 12.02
N ASN A 181 4.47 -24.94 11.89
CA ASN A 181 4.29 -25.90 12.98
C ASN A 181 5.48 -25.95 13.97
N ALA A 182 6.71 -26.01 13.48
CA ALA A 182 7.90 -26.24 14.31
C ALA A 182 8.66 -24.96 14.67
N GLY A 183 8.30 -23.82 14.10
CA GLY A 183 9.04 -22.56 14.19
C GLY A 183 10.20 -22.48 13.17
N PRO A 184 10.45 -21.30 12.57
CA PRO A 184 11.43 -21.15 11.49
C PRO A 184 12.86 -21.47 11.93
N GLY A 185 13.23 -21.19 13.18
CA GLY A 185 14.58 -21.49 13.68
C GLY A 185 14.92 -22.99 13.71
N ASN A 186 13.92 -23.88 13.74
CA ASN A 186 14.16 -25.33 13.63
C ASN A 186 14.33 -25.77 12.18
N VAL A 187 13.58 -25.17 11.26
CA VAL A 187 13.73 -25.39 9.80
C VAL A 187 15.11 -24.91 9.34
N ASP A 188 15.54 -23.71 9.76
CA ASP A 188 16.88 -23.19 9.44
C ASP A 188 18.00 -24.14 9.89
N LYS A 189 17.89 -24.72 11.09
CA LYS A 189 18.85 -25.69 11.61
C LYS A 189 18.84 -26.98 10.78
N ALA A 190 17.67 -27.46 10.38
CA ALA A 190 17.54 -28.66 9.55
C ALA A 190 18.15 -28.44 8.15
N LEU A 191 17.93 -27.28 7.55
CA LEU A 191 18.55 -26.87 6.28
C LEU A 191 20.08 -26.77 6.42
N ALA A 192 20.57 -26.13 7.48
CA ALA A 192 22.00 -25.99 7.75
C ALA A 192 22.71 -27.34 7.98
N ALA A 193 21.97 -28.35 8.46
CA ALA A 193 22.46 -29.71 8.61
C ALA A 193 22.49 -30.50 7.27
N GLY A 194 22.05 -29.90 6.16
CA GLY A 194 22.02 -30.51 4.83
C GLY A 194 20.81 -31.42 4.57
N GLY A 195 19.76 -31.32 5.40
CA GLY A 195 18.51 -32.06 5.22
C GLY A 195 17.53 -31.39 4.25
N ASP A 196 16.32 -31.93 4.17
CA ASP A 196 15.19 -31.39 3.41
C ASP A 196 14.50 -30.19 4.09
N GLY A 197 15.08 -29.70 5.18
CA GLY A 197 14.56 -28.59 5.99
C GLY A 197 13.40 -28.94 6.92
N ILE A 198 12.87 -30.17 6.88
CA ILE A 198 11.82 -30.61 7.81
C ILE A 198 12.49 -31.14 9.09
N PRO A 199 12.27 -30.52 10.26
CA PRO A 199 12.88 -30.98 11.51
C PRO A 199 12.46 -32.41 11.85
N ASN A 200 13.34 -33.16 12.54
CA ASN A 200 13.06 -34.52 13.01
C ASN A 200 12.12 -34.54 14.23
N PHE A 201 10.99 -33.84 14.10
CA PHE A 201 9.87 -33.86 15.03
C PHE A 201 8.76 -34.70 14.41
N ARG A 202 8.34 -35.75 15.13
CA ARG A 202 7.32 -36.69 14.63
C ARG A 202 6.03 -35.97 14.22
N GLU A 203 5.67 -34.93 14.97
CA GLU A 203 4.52 -34.08 14.67
C GLU A 203 4.69 -33.36 13.33
N THR A 204 5.79 -32.64 13.13
CA THR A 204 6.04 -31.86 11.91
C THR A 204 6.18 -32.75 10.67
N GLN A 205 6.81 -33.92 10.80
CA GLN A 205 6.91 -34.91 9.72
C GLN A 205 5.54 -35.43 9.26
N ALA A 206 4.54 -35.46 10.15
CA ALA A 206 3.17 -35.81 9.81
C ALA A 206 2.36 -34.58 9.35
N TYR A 207 2.60 -33.41 9.94
CA TYR A 207 1.89 -32.17 9.69
C TYR A 207 1.96 -31.76 8.21
N VAL A 208 3.18 -31.64 7.67
CA VAL A 208 3.41 -31.15 6.31
C VAL A 208 2.65 -31.97 5.26
N PRO A 209 2.80 -33.31 5.18
CA PRO A 209 2.07 -34.10 4.18
C PRO A 209 0.53 -34.10 4.41
N ASN A 210 0.06 -33.99 5.66
CA ASN A 210 -1.38 -33.91 5.94
C ASN A 210 -1.98 -32.61 5.42
N VAL A 211 -1.34 -31.47 5.68
CA VAL A 211 -1.81 -30.17 5.17
C VAL A 211 -1.81 -30.16 3.64
N LEU A 212 -0.74 -30.63 2.99
CA LEU A 212 -0.70 -30.69 1.53
C LEU A 212 -1.78 -31.62 0.95
N SER A 213 -2.10 -32.72 1.65
CA SER A 213 -3.21 -33.60 1.27
C SER A 213 -4.57 -32.90 1.38
N TYR A 214 -4.81 -32.11 2.44
CA TYR A 214 -6.02 -31.30 2.56
C TYR A 214 -6.07 -30.18 1.52
N LYS A 215 -4.94 -29.52 1.24
CA LYS A 215 -4.85 -28.49 0.21
C LYS A 215 -5.30 -29.03 -1.14
N ASN A 216 -4.79 -30.19 -1.56
CA ASN A 216 -5.20 -30.82 -2.81
C ASN A 216 -6.72 -31.14 -2.86
N GLN A 217 -7.32 -31.50 -1.73
CA GLN A 217 -8.78 -31.70 -1.66
C GLN A 217 -9.54 -30.38 -1.80
N TYR A 218 -9.01 -29.29 -1.24
CA TYR A 218 -9.59 -27.96 -1.32
C TYR A 218 -9.34 -27.24 -2.63
N ASP A 219 -8.23 -27.52 -3.33
CA ASP A 219 -7.96 -27.00 -4.67
C ASP A 219 -9.13 -27.32 -5.64
N GLY A 220 -9.70 -28.52 -5.53
CA GLY A 220 -10.91 -28.89 -6.31
C GLY A 220 -12.20 -28.18 -5.90
N MET A 221 -12.17 -27.37 -4.83
CA MET A 221 -13.28 -26.54 -4.35
C MET A 221 -13.02 -25.04 -4.55
N VAL A 222 -11.84 -24.66 -5.04
CA VAL A 222 -11.55 -23.29 -5.45
C VAL A 222 -12.19 -23.09 -6.80
N GLU A 223 -13.16 -22.18 -6.86
CA GLU A 223 -13.69 -21.70 -8.14
C GLU A 223 -12.69 -20.67 -8.66
N GLU A 224 -11.91 -21.04 -9.68
CA GLU A 224 -11.09 -20.08 -10.42
C GLU A 224 -12.00 -18.96 -10.93
N ASP A 225 -11.70 -17.72 -10.55
CA ASP A 225 -12.34 -16.55 -11.15
C ASP A 225 -12.11 -16.67 -12.66
N GLN A 226 -13.17 -16.98 -13.42
CA GLN A 226 -13.10 -16.93 -14.88
C GLN A 226 -12.83 -15.49 -15.29
N LEU A 227 -11.54 -15.18 -15.45
CA LEU A 227 -11.04 -14.07 -16.22
C LEU A 227 -11.44 -14.34 -17.68
N VAL A 228 -12.67 -13.95 -18.05
CA VAL A 228 -13.12 -13.96 -19.44
C VAL A 228 -12.36 -12.86 -20.18
N ILE A 229 -11.14 -13.18 -20.61
CA ILE A 229 -10.48 -12.45 -21.69
C ILE A 229 -11.12 -12.93 -22.99
N GLY A 230 -12.10 -12.17 -23.48
CA GLY A 230 -12.65 -12.33 -24.82
C GLY A 230 -14.17 -12.34 -24.88
N ASP A 231 -14.81 -11.17 -24.77
CA ASP A 231 -15.40 -10.52 -25.94
C ASP A 231 -16.03 -9.19 -25.53
N ARG A 232 -15.65 -8.13 -26.25
CA ARG A 232 -16.41 -6.87 -26.25
C ARG A 232 -17.73 -7.13 -26.95
N VAL A 233 -18.78 -7.48 -26.19
CA VAL A 233 -20.14 -7.28 -26.65
C VAL A 233 -20.62 -5.93 -26.14
N ALA A 234 -20.52 -4.93 -27.01
CA ALA A 234 -21.32 -3.73 -26.91
C ALA A 234 -22.81 -4.15 -26.79
N GLY A 235 -23.42 -3.96 -25.61
CA GLY A 235 -24.87 -4.17 -25.42
C GLY A 235 -25.34 -4.98 -24.22
N GLY A 236 -24.58 -5.14 -23.12
CA GLY A 236 -25.06 -5.80 -21.89
C GLY A 236 -25.67 -4.84 -20.87
N SER A 237 -27.00 -4.77 -20.77
CA SER A 237 -27.75 -4.03 -19.75
C SER A 237 -27.88 -4.84 -18.45
N GLY A 238 -26.81 -4.95 -17.68
CA GLY A 238 -26.83 -5.75 -16.45
C GLY A 238 -25.87 -5.27 -15.38
N ASP A 239 -26.16 -5.67 -14.16
CA ASP A 239 -25.28 -5.49 -13.01
C ASP A 239 -24.03 -6.37 -13.14
N GLN A 240 -22.92 -5.72 -13.48
CA GLN A 240 -21.62 -6.36 -13.68
C GLN A 240 -20.73 -6.29 -12.44
N TYR A 241 -21.24 -5.74 -11.33
CA TYR A 241 -20.48 -5.64 -10.09
C TYR A 241 -20.18 -7.03 -9.53
N PRO A 242 -18.90 -7.38 -9.27
CA PRO A 242 -18.52 -8.72 -8.84
C PRO A 242 -19.18 -9.15 -7.52
N TYR A 243 -19.46 -8.18 -6.64
CA TYR A 243 -20.02 -8.45 -5.30
C TYR A 243 -21.54 -8.28 -5.21
N LYS A 244 -22.26 -8.28 -6.34
CA LYS A 244 -23.72 -8.05 -6.37
C LYS A 244 -24.54 -9.01 -5.50
N GLU A 245 -24.11 -10.27 -5.39
CA GLU A 245 -24.74 -11.29 -4.56
C GLU A 245 -24.07 -11.46 -3.18
N ALA A 246 -23.00 -10.70 -2.90
CA ALA A 246 -22.21 -10.89 -1.70
C ALA A 246 -22.95 -10.41 -0.44
N ASN A 247 -22.49 -10.86 0.74
CA ASN A 247 -22.99 -10.39 2.01
C ASN A 247 -22.52 -8.95 2.28
N THR A 248 -23.41 -8.05 2.66
CA THR A 248 -23.16 -6.59 2.76
C THR A 248 -22.15 -6.18 3.84
N SER A 249 -21.70 -7.11 4.68
CA SER A 249 -20.73 -6.86 5.75
C SER A 249 -19.26 -6.96 5.31
N GLY A 250 -18.99 -7.46 4.10
CA GLY A 250 -17.64 -7.63 3.57
C GLY A 250 -17.01 -6.32 3.09
N VAL A 251 -15.70 -6.33 2.84
CA VAL A 251 -14.93 -5.22 2.27
C VAL A 251 -14.30 -5.69 0.95
N ASP A 252 -14.35 -4.87 -0.09
CA ASP A 252 -13.75 -5.15 -1.38
C ASP A 252 -12.21 -5.02 -1.35
N PRO A 253 -11.50 -5.45 -2.40
CA PRO A 253 -10.05 -5.29 -2.51
C PRO A 253 -9.58 -3.82 -2.48
N TRP A 254 -10.47 -2.88 -2.79
CA TRP A 254 -10.18 -1.45 -2.77
C TRP A 254 -10.42 -0.82 -1.39
N GLY A 255 -10.83 -1.59 -0.39
CA GLY A 255 -11.00 -1.14 0.99
C GLY A 255 -12.36 -0.50 1.30
N PHE A 256 -13.41 -0.70 0.50
CA PHE A 256 -14.77 -0.22 0.76
C PHE A 256 -15.73 -1.37 1.09
N TYR A 257 -16.75 -1.10 1.90
CA TYR A 257 -17.78 -2.10 2.21
C TYR A 257 -18.52 -2.51 0.94
N ILE A 258 -18.58 -3.80 0.66
CA ILE A 258 -19.19 -4.33 -0.56
C ILE A 258 -20.68 -4.03 -0.60
N ARG A 259 -21.20 -3.92 -1.82
CA ARG A 259 -22.59 -3.52 -2.09
C ARG A 259 -22.95 -2.15 -1.54
N GLN A 260 -21.95 -1.30 -1.29
CA GLN A 260 -22.12 0.14 -1.10
C GLN A 260 -21.78 0.88 -2.39
N CYS A 261 -22.28 2.11 -2.52
CA CYS A 261 -21.99 2.97 -3.66
C CYS A 261 -20.49 3.22 -3.85
N THR A 262 -19.76 3.42 -2.75
CA THR A 262 -18.31 3.63 -2.72
C THR A 262 -17.55 2.43 -3.27
N SER A 263 -17.95 1.21 -2.89
CA SER A 263 -17.35 -0.02 -3.38
C SER A 263 -17.64 -0.28 -4.86
N PHE A 264 -18.89 -0.04 -5.29
CA PHE A 264 -19.25 -0.14 -6.69
C PHE A 264 -18.44 0.82 -7.57
N VAL A 265 -18.31 2.08 -7.15
CA VAL A 265 -17.54 3.08 -7.91
C VAL A 265 -16.05 2.75 -7.89
N ALA A 266 -15.51 2.27 -6.78
CA ALA A 266 -14.13 1.80 -6.72
C ALA A 266 -13.88 0.66 -7.72
N TRP A 267 -14.79 -0.31 -7.81
CA TRP A 267 -14.74 -1.34 -8.86
C TRP A 267 -14.75 -0.74 -10.27
N ARG A 268 -15.71 0.15 -10.58
CA ARG A 268 -15.81 0.76 -11.92
C ARG A 268 -14.55 1.52 -12.32
N LEU A 269 -13.90 2.21 -11.38
CA LEU A 269 -12.65 2.91 -11.64
C LEU A 269 -11.53 1.93 -11.99
N ASN A 270 -11.35 0.88 -11.20
CA ASN A 270 -10.30 -0.12 -11.43
C ASN A 270 -10.57 -0.96 -12.69
N ASP A 271 -11.82 -1.33 -12.97
CA ASP A 271 -12.25 -1.97 -14.22
C ASP A 271 -11.96 -1.08 -15.45
N ALA A 272 -12.07 0.24 -15.29
CA ALA A 272 -11.70 1.22 -16.31
C ALA A 272 -10.19 1.51 -16.39
N GLY A 273 -9.35 0.75 -15.68
CA GLY A 273 -7.89 0.86 -15.66
C GLY A 273 -7.35 2.01 -14.80
N ILE A 274 -8.15 2.55 -13.87
CA ILE A 274 -7.76 3.62 -12.96
C ILE A 274 -7.51 3.00 -11.58
N GLU A 275 -6.25 2.98 -11.15
CA GLU A 275 -5.89 2.48 -9.82
C GLU A 275 -6.53 3.36 -8.73
N PHE A 276 -7.49 2.82 -8.01
CA PHE A 276 -8.24 3.54 -6.99
C PHE A 276 -8.47 2.67 -5.77
N HIS A 277 -8.07 3.18 -4.60
CA HIS A 277 -8.22 2.50 -3.32
C HIS A 277 -8.72 3.49 -2.27
N ASN A 278 -9.46 2.99 -1.28
CA ASN A 278 -9.96 3.76 -0.14
C ASN A 278 -8.82 4.50 0.55
N THR A 279 -7.64 3.88 0.64
CA THR A 279 -6.42 4.54 1.05
C THR A 279 -5.46 4.58 -0.13
N MET A 280 -5.15 5.77 -0.65
CA MET A 280 -4.19 5.93 -1.73
C MET A 280 -3.47 7.27 -1.62
N ARG A 281 -2.20 7.31 -2.02
CA ARG A 281 -1.39 8.55 -2.10
C ARG A 281 -1.38 9.36 -0.79
N GLY A 282 -1.50 8.68 0.36
CA GLY A 282 -1.54 9.30 1.69
C GLY A 282 -2.90 9.83 2.15
N GLY A 283 -3.93 9.79 1.31
CA GLY A 283 -5.31 10.18 1.65
C GLY A 283 -6.23 9.00 1.91
N ARG A 284 -7.41 9.26 2.48
CA ARG A 284 -8.44 8.24 2.75
C ARG A 284 -9.84 8.70 2.38
N PHE A 285 -10.47 8.04 1.41
CA PHE A 285 -11.75 8.44 0.83
C PHE A 285 -12.96 8.18 1.75
N SER A 286 -13.00 7.03 2.42
CA SER A 286 -14.08 6.64 3.35
C SER A 286 -15.48 6.75 2.71
N ASN A 287 -16.46 7.30 3.41
CA ASN A 287 -17.82 7.53 2.92
C ASN A 287 -17.86 8.65 1.86
N ALA A 288 -18.92 8.64 1.05
CA ALA A 288 -19.06 9.45 -0.15
C ALA A 288 -19.08 10.98 0.11
N GLU A 289 -19.51 11.43 1.29
CA GLU A 289 -19.59 12.86 1.61
C GLU A 289 -18.24 13.57 1.63
N ASN A 290 -17.12 12.85 1.77
CA ASN A 290 -15.78 13.45 1.83
C ASN A 290 -14.95 13.18 0.55
N TRP A 291 -15.49 12.50 -0.45
CA TRP A 291 -14.70 12.06 -1.61
C TRP A 291 -14.15 13.22 -2.43
N ASP A 292 -14.90 14.32 -2.53
CA ASP A 292 -14.49 15.49 -3.28
C ASP A 292 -13.34 16.25 -2.58
N ASP A 293 -13.42 16.44 -1.26
CA ASP A 293 -12.36 17.04 -0.46
C ASP A 293 -11.08 16.19 -0.49
N ASN A 294 -11.20 14.88 -0.27
CA ASN A 294 -10.08 13.96 -0.38
C ASN A 294 -9.45 13.96 -1.78
N ALA A 295 -10.28 14.00 -2.84
CA ALA A 295 -9.78 14.11 -4.21
C ALA A 295 -8.98 15.41 -4.42
N ARG A 296 -9.47 16.55 -3.92
CA ARG A 296 -8.77 17.84 -3.99
C ARG A 296 -7.41 17.79 -3.28
N GLU A 297 -7.35 17.18 -2.09
CA GLU A 297 -6.08 17.00 -1.35
C GLU A 297 -5.06 16.16 -2.13
N LEU A 298 -5.53 15.16 -2.87
CA LEU A 298 -4.69 14.34 -3.76
C LEU A 298 -4.37 15.02 -5.10
N GLY A 299 -4.78 16.27 -5.30
CA GLY A 299 -4.60 17.01 -6.56
C GLY A 299 -5.42 16.46 -7.73
N VAL A 300 -6.43 15.64 -7.45
CA VAL A 300 -7.39 15.17 -8.45
C VAL A 300 -8.35 16.32 -8.77
N LYS A 301 -8.67 16.49 -10.06
CA LYS A 301 -9.51 17.58 -10.50
C LYS A 301 -10.96 17.34 -10.06
N VAL A 302 -11.53 18.32 -9.37
CA VAL A 302 -12.94 18.33 -8.95
C VAL A 302 -13.61 19.59 -9.45
N ASN A 303 -14.76 19.47 -10.13
CA ASN A 303 -15.54 20.61 -10.63
C ASN A 303 -17.01 20.25 -10.87
N ASN A 304 -17.78 21.15 -11.48
CA ASN A 304 -19.20 20.96 -11.82
C ASN A 304 -19.44 20.53 -13.29
N LYS A 305 -18.42 20.05 -14.00
CA LYS A 305 -18.53 19.66 -15.40
C LYS A 305 -18.57 18.14 -15.52
N PRO A 306 -19.67 17.54 -16.01
CA PRO A 306 -19.74 16.11 -16.21
C PRO A 306 -18.76 15.66 -17.30
N ALA A 307 -18.21 14.46 -17.14
CA ALA A 307 -17.43 13.78 -18.15
C ALA A 307 -17.67 12.27 -18.05
N VAL A 308 -17.63 11.56 -19.17
CA VAL A 308 -17.68 10.09 -19.17
C VAL A 308 -16.44 9.57 -18.43
N GLY A 309 -16.67 8.67 -17.48
CA GLY A 309 -15.65 8.12 -16.59
C GLY A 309 -15.34 8.96 -15.34
N ALA A 310 -15.99 10.12 -15.17
CA ALA A 310 -15.94 10.85 -13.92
C ALA A 310 -16.81 10.17 -12.84
N VAL A 311 -16.50 10.46 -11.58
CA VAL A 311 -17.36 10.10 -10.45
C VAL A 311 -18.29 11.27 -10.16
N ALA A 312 -19.59 11.04 -10.25
CA ALA A 312 -20.61 11.94 -9.74
C ALA A 312 -20.70 11.76 -8.21
N GLN A 313 -20.55 12.83 -7.45
CA GLN A 313 -20.56 12.83 -5.99
C GLN A 313 -21.62 13.79 -5.45
N TRP A 314 -22.28 13.37 -4.37
CA TRP A 314 -23.25 14.14 -3.61
C TRP A 314 -22.78 14.33 -2.18
N ASP A 315 -22.83 15.56 -1.70
CA ASP A 315 -22.53 15.89 -0.32
C ASP A 315 -23.63 15.38 0.62
N ALA A 316 -23.31 15.31 1.92
CA ALA A 316 -24.26 14.96 2.96
C ALA A 316 -25.55 15.81 2.88
N GLY A 317 -26.70 15.14 2.72
CA GLY A 317 -28.01 15.79 2.67
C GLY A 317 -28.36 16.47 1.34
N ALA A 318 -27.43 16.51 0.38
CA ALA A 318 -27.66 17.21 -0.89
C ALA A 318 -28.72 16.49 -1.74
N PHE A 319 -29.65 17.25 -2.32
CA PHE A 319 -30.70 16.73 -3.21
C PHE A 319 -31.52 15.57 -2.62
N GLY A 320 -31.65 15.50 -1.29
CA GLY A 320 -32.40 14.45 -0.60
C GLY A 320 -31.61 13.17 -0.29
N HIS A 321 -30.29 13.16 -0.51
CA HIS A 321 -29.42 12.03 -0.16
C HIS A 321 -29.15 11.97 1.35
N SER A 322 -28.58 10.85 1.78
CA SER A 322 -28.23 10.61 3.18
C SER A 322 -27.14 11.56 3.70
N ASN A 323 -26.93 11.60 5.02
CA ASN A 323 -25.82 12.34 5.62
C ASN A 323 -24.44 11.70 5.37
N LEU A 324 -24.38 10.55 4.70
CA LEU A 324 -23.15 9.88 4.27
C LEU A 324 -22.81 10.17 2.79
N GLY A 325 -23.53 11.13 2.19
CA GLY A 325 -23.40 11.46 0.77
C GLY A 325 -23.81 10.31 -0.14
N HIS A 326 -23.37 10.39 -1.40
CA HIS A 326 -23.50 9.32 -2.39
C HIS A 326 -22.46 9.47 -3.51
N VAL A 327 -22.11 8.38 -4.19
CA VAL A 327 -21.25 8.40 -5.38
C VAL A 327 -21.78 7.46 -6.47
N ALA A 328 -21.58 7.85 -7.73
CA ALA A 328 -21.95 7.08 -8.91
C ALA A 328 -20.92 7.25 -10.04
N TYR A 329 -20.86 6.28 -10.95
CA TYR A 329 -19.95 6.33 -12.12
C TYR A 329 -20.68 6.85 -13.35
N VAL A 330 -20.14 7.89 -14.00
CA VAL A 330 -20.74 8.49 -15.20
C VAL A 330 -20.37 7.67 -16.44
N VAL A 331 -21.36 7.08 -17.10
CA VAL A 331 -21.16 6.28 -18.32
C VAL A 331 -21.54 6.99 -19.61
N GLU A 332 -22.31 8.08 -19.52
CA GLU A 332 -22.74 8.88 -20.67
C GLU A 332 -22.98 10.34 -20.25
N VAL A 333 -22.72 11.27 -21.16
CA VAL A 333 -23.07 12.69 -21.03
C VAL A 333 -23.81 13.12 -22.29
N ASP A 334 -25.04 13.57 -22.14
CA ASP A 334 -25.89 14.07 -23.22
C ASP A 334 -26.47 15.44 -22.83
N GLY A 335 -25.84 16.50 -23.34
CA GLY A 335 -26.22 17.88 -23.03
C GLY A 335 -26.12 18.18 -21.53
N ASP A 336 -27.26 18.50 -20.90
CA ASP A 336 -27.39 18.79 -19.47
C ASP A 336 -27.71 17.55 -18.63
N ARG A 337 -27.76 16.36 -19.26
CA ARG A 337 -28.05 15.08 -18.60
C ARG A 337 -26.83 14.18 -18.59
N ILE A 338 -26.80 13.30 -17.61
CA ILE A 338 -25.83 12.23 -17.49
C ILE A 338 -26.53 10.90 -17.29
N THR A 339 -25.96 9.83 -17.83
CA THR A 339 -26.33 8.46 -17.44
C THR A 339 -25.30 7.99 -16.43
N ILE A 340 -25.78 7.58 -15.26
CA ILE A 340 -24.95 7.05 -14.16
C ILE A 340 -25.24 5.57 -13.94
N GLU A 341 -24.21 4.87 -13.49
CA GLU A 341 -24.27 3.53 -12.90
C GLU A 341 -23.93 3.66 -11.42
N GLU A 342 -24.79 3.10 -10.56
CA GLU A 342 -24.68 3.26 -9.12
C GLU A 342 -25.21 2.05 -8.37
N TYR A 343 -24.84 1.97 -7.10
CA TYR A 343 -25.42 1.07 -6.12
C TYR A 343 -26.10 1.87 -5.03
N ASN A 344 -27.17 1.34 -4.45
CA ASN A 344 -27.84 1.90 -3.27
C ASN A 344 -28.67 3.15 -3.53
N TYR A 345 -29.08 3.37 -4.78
CA TYR A 345 -30.28 4.16 -5.04
C TYR A 345 -31.51 3.47 -4.43
N GLU A 346 -31.61 2.16 -4.66
CA GLU A 346 -32.41 1.23 -3.85
C GLU A 346 -31.45 0.33 -3.06
N PRO A 347 -31.72 0.00 -1.78
CA PRO A 347 -30.77 -0.66 -0.91
C PRO A 347 -30.12 -1.92 -1.52
N TYR A 348 -28.78 -1.91 -1.57
CA TYR A 348 -27.93 -3.03 -2.02
C TYR A 348 -28.18 -3.52 -3.44
N SER A 349 -28.64 -2.62 -4.32
CA SER A 349 -28.98 -2.95 -5.70
C SER A 349 -28.35 -1.99 -6.70
N PHE A 350 -28.05 -2.54 -7.87
CA PHE A 350 -27.61 -1.77 -9.02
C PHE A 350 -28.74 -0.92 -9.61
N SER A 351 -28.40 0.27 -10.04
CA SER A 351 -29.26 1.13 -10.83
C SER A 351 -28.47 1.79 -11.95
N LYS A 352 -29.11 1.90 -13.12
CA LYS A 352 -28.64 2.71 -14.24
C LYS A 352 -29.71 3.73 -14.58
N ARG A 353 -29.41 5.01 -14.40
CA ARG A 353 -30.41 6.08 -14.50
C ARG A 353 -29.86 7.29 -15.24
N SER A 354 -30.73 7.97 -15.97
CA SER A 354 -30.43 9.29 -16.53
C SER A 354 -30.93 10.37 -15.59
N ILE A 355 -30.07 11.31 -15.20
CA ILE A 355 -30.40 12.42 -14.30
C ILE A 355 -29.88 13.75 -14.87
N PRO A 356 -30.44 14.90 -14.45
CA PRO A 356 -29.84 16.21 -14.74
C PRO A 356 -28.48 16.34 -14.06
N ALA A 357 -27.46 16.80 -14.77
CA ALA A 357 -26.13 17.04 -14.21
C ALA A 357 -26.15 18.10 -13.08
N SER A 358 -27.14 19.00 -13.10
CA SER A 358 -27.36 20.01 -12.06
C SER A 358 -27.82 19.44 -10.72
N GLN A 359 -28.16 18.15 -10.65
CA GLN A 359 -28.53 17.46 -9.41
C GLN A 359 -27.34 16.78 -8.73
N VAL A 360 -26.10 16.99 -9.19
CA VAL A 360 -24.86 16.43 -8.63
C VAL A 360 -24.08 17.55 -7.95
N SER A 361 -23.52 17.31 -6.75
CA SER A 361 -22.69 18.30 -6.06
C SER A 361 -21.38 18.54 -6.82
N ASN A 362 -20.65 17.47 -7.10
CA ASN A 362 -19.34 17.53 -7.73
C ASN A 362 -19.11 16.39 -8.72
N PHE A 363 -18.25 16.64 -9.70
CA PHE A 363 -17.65 15.63 -10.57
C PHE A 363 -16.15 15.53 -10.28
N ILE A 364 -15.71 14.32 -9.93
CA ILE A 364 -14.31 13.99 -9.63
C ILE A 364 -13.70 13.28 -10.84
N HIS A 365 -12.58 13.80 -11.33
CA HIS A 365 -11.94 13.37 -12.59
C HIS A 365 -10.61 12.68 -12.30
N PHE A 366 -10.64 11.35 -12.18
CA PHE A 366 -9.44 10.52 -11.91
C PHE A 366 -8.58 10.22 -13.16
N ARG A 367 -8.96 10.75 -14.33
CA ARG A 367 -8.21 10.61 -15.60
C ARG A 367 -7.45 11.87 -15.99
#